data_AF-A0A950XTF8-F1
#
_entry.id   AF-A0A950XTF8-F1
#
_cell.length_a   1.000
_cell.length_b   1.000
_cell.length_c   1.000
_cell.angle_alpha   90.00
_cell.angle_beta   90.00
_cell.angle_gamma   90.00
#
_symmetry.space_group_name_H-M   'P 1'
#
loop_
_entity.id
_entity.type
_entity.pdbx_description
1 polymer ?
#
loop_
_entity_poly.entity_id
_entity_poly.type
_entity_poly.pdbx_seq_one_letter_code
_entity_poly.pdbx_strand_id
1 'polypeptide(L)'
;MDHPVDLATNKIMAAANRRELRDIVDLVTIHETILPLGAVAWAAVEKSLGYTPEGLIAEIRRNSNYPAAEWRALHSTEPIDPIPTMGKLRTALGDAEAFVTRMPTHKVGLLFLQTGKIVQPDPDRLESYQTHAGQPRGQWPTSADITSAMLERYKKSSSHQPKP
;
A
#
# COMPACT_ATOMS: atom_id res chain seq x y z
N MET A 1 -6.80 -15.97 -8.26
CA MET A 1 -6.40 -15.31 -7.01
C MET A 1 -5.78 -14.00 -7.41
N ASP A 2 -6.33 -12.88 -6.95
CA ASP A 2 -5.73 -11.57 -7.22
C ASP A 2 -4.42 -11.46 -6.43
N HIS A 3 -3.37 -10.98 -7.09
CA HIS A 3 -2.05 -10.87 -6.49
C HIS A 3 -2.09 -9.81 -5.37
N PRO A 4 -1.40 -10.00 -4.21
CA PRO A 4 -1.50 -9.05 -3.08
C PRO A 4 -1.15 -7.60 -3.42
N VAL A 5 -0.27 -7.37 -4.40
CA VAL A 5 0.01 -6.01 -4.91
C VAL A 5 -1.15 -5.45 -5.73
N ASP A 6 -1.89 -6.27 -6.50
CA ASP A 6 -3.12 -5.80 -7.17
C ASP A 6 -4.12 -5.30 -6.12
N LEU A 7 -4.34 -6.08 -5.06
CA LEU A 7 -5.18 -5.69 -3.93
C LEU A 7 -4.69 -4.36 -3.32
N ALA A 8 -3.40 -4.25 -3.03
CA ALA A 8 -2.83 -3.03 -2.45
C ALA A 8 -3.01 -1.81 -3.37
N THR A 9 -2.76 -1.96 -4.68
CA THR A 9 -2.97 -0.88 -5.66
C THR A 9 -4.45 -0.49 -5.78
N ASN A 10 -5.37 -1.45 -5.74
CA ASN A 10 -6.80 -1.16 -5.76
C ASN A 10 -7.23 -0.42 -4.49
N LYS A 11 -6.70 -0.80 -3.33
CA LYS A 11 -7.03 -0.18 -2.03
C LYS A 11 -6.48 1.23 -1.90
N ILE A 12 -5.25 1.48 -2.36
CA ILE A 12 -4.70 2.85 -2.35
C ILE A 12 -5.48 3.78 -3.29
N MET A 13 -5.90 3.26 -4.45
CA MET A 13 -6.75 4.00 -5.38
C MET A 13 -8.15 4.26 -4.81
N ALA A 14 -8.74 3.28 -4.10
CA ALA A 14 -10.01 3.47 -3.42
C ALA A 14 -9.91 4.60 -2.38
N ALA A 15 -8.89 4.55 -1.50
CA ALA A 15 -8.67 5.55 -0.47
C ALA A 15 -8.48 6.99 -1.01
N ALA A 16 -7.88 7.12 -2.20
CA ALA A 16 -7.73 8.42 -2.85
C ALA A 16 -9.03 8.95 -3.48
N ASN A 17 -9.90 8.07 -3.96
CA ASN A 17 -11.11 8.49 -4.71
C ASN A 17 -12.38 8.55 -3.86
N ARG A 18 -12.36 8.06 -2.62
CA ARG A 18 -13.53 8.09 -1.73
C ARG A 18 -13.14 8.30 -0.27
N ARG A 19 -14.14 8.65 0.54
CA ARG A 19 -14.01 8.73 1.99
C ARG A 19 -14.71 7.54 2.63
N GLU A 20 -13.95 6.47 2.88
CA GLU A 20 -14.40 5.33 3.69
C GLU A 20 -13.38 5.00 4.79
N LEU A 21 -13.83 5.00 6.05
CA LEU A 21 -12.95 4.80 7.21
C LEU A 21 -12.20 3.45 7.18
N ARG A 22 -12.81 2.42 6.59
CA ARG A 22 -12.17 1.11 6.42
C ARG A 22 -10.94 1.16 5.52
N ASP A 23 -10.89 2.09 4.57
CA ASP A 23 -9.74 2.24 3.69
C ASP A 23 -8.49 2.70 4.49
N ILE A 24 -8.65 3.48 5.57
CA ILE A 24 -7.52 3.84 6.47
C ILE A 24 -6.90 2.59 7.11
N VAL A 25 -7.75 1.72 7.64
CA VAL A 25 -7.33 0.49 8.33
C VAL A 25 -6.64 -0.45 7.34
N ASP A 26 -7.20 -0.57 6.14
CA ASP A 26 -6.63 -1.35 5.06
C ASP A 26 -5.24 -0.80 4.66
N LEU A 27 -5.08 0.52 4.53
CA LEU A 27 -3.79 1.14 4.19
C LEU A 27 -2.71 0.90 5.24
N VAL A 28 -3.04 1.01 6.52
CA VAL A 28 -2.09 0.69 7.61
C VAL A 28 -1.68 -0.79 7.52
N THR A 29 -2.64 -1.69 7.32
CA THR A 29 -2.38 -3.12 7.18
C THR A 29 -1.50 -3.41 5.96
N ILE A 30 -1.79 -2.80 4.81
CA ILE A 30 -1.00 -2.93 3.58
C ILE A 30 0.45 -2.50 3.82
N HIS A 31 0.66 -1.33 4.45
CA HIS A 31 1.98 -0.80 4.73
C HIS A 31 2.83 -1.75 5.59
N GLU A 32 2.23 -2.35 6.62
CA GLU A 32 2.93 -3.21 7.57
C GLU A 32 3.17 -4.63 7.02
N THR A 33 2.26 -5.12 6.17
CA THR A 33 2.13 -6.57 5.89
C THR A 33 2.34 -6.95 4.43
N ILE A 34 2.07 -6.05 3.48
CA ILE A 34 2.17 -6.34 2.04
C ILE A 34 3.36 -5.60 1.45
N LEU A 35 3.28 -4.26 1.38
CA LEU A 35 4.27 -3.43 0.75
C LEU A 35 4.16 -2.00 1.30
N PRO A 36 5.27 -1.29 1.56
CA PRO A 36 5.22 0.11 1.96
C PRO A 36 4.43 0.98 0.98
N LEU A 37 3.63 1.89 1.51
CA LEU A 37 2.70 2.73 0.71
C LEU A 37 3.40 3.54 -0.37
N GLY A 38 4.69 3.89 -0.21
CA GLY A 38 5.47 4.56 -1.24
C GLY A 38 5.56 3.74 -2.51
N ALA A 39 5.97 2.47 -2.40
CA ALA A 39 6.03 1.55 -3.53
C ALA A 39 4.64 1.20 -4.08
N VAL A 40 3.61 1.11 -3.23
CA VAL A 40 2.23 0.87 -3.68
C VAL A 40 1.71 2.06 -4.49
N ALA A 41 1.89 3.29 -4.00
CA ALA A 41 1.50 4.53 -4.70
C ALA A 41 2.27 4.67 -6.02
N TRP A 42 3.57 4.38 -6.01
CA TRP A 42 4.42 4.42 -7.18
C TRP A 42 3.96 3.46 -8.28
N ALA A 43 3.56 2.24 -7.91
CA ALA A 43 3.04 1.25 -8.85
C ALA A 43 1.60 1.55 -9.32
N ALA A 44 0.75 2.12 -8.44
CA ALA A 44 -0.65 2.33 -8.72
C ALA A 44 -0.90 3.34 -9.87
N VAL A 45 -0.06 4.36 -10.00
CA VAL A 45 -0.24 5.42 -11.00
C VAL A 45 -0.02 4.96 -12.44
N GLU A 46 0.66 3.84 -12.67
CA GLU A 46 0.75 3.26 -14.01
C GLU A 46 -0.62 2.92 -14.60
N LYS A 47 -1.52 2.42 -13.73
CA LYS A 47 -2.84 1.93 -14.11
C LYS A 47 -3.92 3.02 -14.09
N SER A 48 -3.60 4.25 -13.68
CA SER A 48 -4.57 5.33 -13.50
C SER A 48 -4.10 6.64 -14.16
N LEU A 49 -4.78 7.00 -15.25
CA LEU A 49 -4.63 8.31 -15.88
C LEU A 49 -5.21 9.38 -14.95
N GLY A 50 -4.37 10.16 -14.26
CA GLY A 50 -4.81 11.34 -13.52
C GLY A 50 -4.08 11.62 -12.20
N TYR A 51 -3.29 10.68 -11.69
CA TYR A 51 -2.51 10.87 -10.47
C TYR A 51 -1.01 10.83 -10.73
N THR A 52 -0.26 11.74 -10.09
CA THR A 52 1.14 11.48 -9.77
C THR A 52 1.20 10.73 -8.43
N PRO A 53 2.30 10.01 -8.11
CA PRO A 53 2.44 9.33 -6.82
C PRO A 53 2.25 10.29 -5.63
N GLU A 54 2.78 11.51 -5.74
CA GLU A 54 2.63 12.58 -4.75
C GLU A 54 1.17 13.02 -4.62
N GLY A 55 0.50 13.26 -5.75
CA GLY A 55 -0.91 13.67 -5.79
C GLY A 55 -1.82 12.61 -5.17
N LEU A 56 -1.54 11.33 -5.42
CA LEU A 56 -2.27 10.22 -4.81
C LEU A 56 -2.14 10.23 -3.28
N ILE A 57 -0.92 10.41 -2.77
CA ILE A 57 -0.64 10.50 -1.33
C ILE A 57 -1.36 11.72 -0.71
N ALA A 58 -1.33 12.86 -1.40
CA ALA A 58 -1.98 14.09 -0.95
C ALA A 58 -3.50 13.94 -0.84
N GLU A 59 -4.16 13.32 -1.84
CA GLU A 59 -5.61 13.07 -1.77
C GLU A 59 -5.97 12.08 -0.66
N ILE A 60 -5.16 11.05 -0.42
CA ILE A 60 -5.38 10.14 0.72
C ILE A 60 -5.30 10.91 2.04
N ARG A 61 -4.28 11.76 2.23
CA ARG A 61 -4.18 12.60 3.44
C ARG A 61 -5.45 13.45 3.63
N ARG A 62 -5.96 14.03 2.56
CA ARG A 62 -7.19 14.85 2.57
C ARG A 62 -8.42 14.03 2.93
N ASN A 63 -8.55 12.82 2.41
CA ASN A 63 -9.69 11.94 2.66
C ASN A 63 -9.69 11.31 4.06
N SER A 64 -8.52 11.28 4.73
CA SER A 64 -8.30 10.52 5.97
C SER A 64 -8.83 11.18 7.26
N ASN A 65 -9.51 12.31 7.20
CA ASN A 65 -10.05 12.96 8.39
C ASN A 65 -11.46 12.45 8.71
N TYR A 66 -11.67 11.91 9.92
CA TYR A 66 -12.94 11.34 10.37
C TYR A 66 -13.26 11.76 11.82
N PRO A 67 -14.51 12.13 12.12
CA PRO A 67 -14.95 12.44 13.47
C PRO A 67 -15.00 11.17 14.34
N ALA A 68 -14.82 11.34 15.65
CA ALA A 68 -14.82 10.23 16.62
C ALA A 68 -16.11 9.39 16.61
N ALA A 69 -17.25 9.97 16.19
CA ALA A 69 -18.51 9.24 16.05
C ALA A 69 -18.45 8.16 14.96
N GLU A 70 -17.79 8.44 13.83
CA GLU A 70 -17.64 7.47 12.73
C GLU A 70 -16.73 6.32 13.14
N TRP A 71 -15.67 6.60 13.92
CA TRP A 71 -14.82 5.57 14.51
C TRP A 71 -15.58 4.64 15.46
N ARG A 72 -16.48 5.18 16.29
CA ARG A 72 -17.32 4.36 17.18
C ARG A 72 -18.35 3.51 16.44
N ALA A 73 -18.79 3.96 15.26
CA ALA A 73 -19.75 3.25 14.42
C ALA A 73 -19.10 2.19 13.51
N LEU A 74 -17.77 2.12 13.48
CA LEU A 74 -17.05 1.15 12.66
C LEU A 74 -17.28 -0.27 13.19
N HIS A 75 -17.97 -1.08 12.39
CA HIS A 75 -18.17 -2.49 12.70
C HIS A 75 -16.88 -3.25 12.38
N SER A 76 -16.22 -3.75 13.42
CA SER A 76 -15.00 -4.56 13.36
C SER A 76 -15.11 -5.69 14.38
N THR A 77 -14.49 -6.83 14.08
CA THR A 77 -14.41 -7.98 15.01
C THR A 77 -13.61 -7.64 16.27
N GLU A 78 -12.63 -6.73 16.14
CA GLU A 78 -11.84 -6.20 17.24
C GLU A 78 -11.95 -4.67 17.29
N PRO A 79 -12.00 -4.05 18.49
CA PRO A 79 -11.98 -2.59 18.61
C PRO A 79 -10.73 -1.99 17.97
N ILE A 80 -10.92 -1.09 17.02
CA ILE A 80 -9.83 -0.36 16.38
C ILE A 80 -9.65 0.96 17.11
N ASP A 81 -8.49 1.15 17.74
CA ASP A 81 -8.16 2.41 18.42
C ASP A 81 -7.80 3.49 17.37
N PRO A 82 -8.56 4.60 17.29
CA PRO A 82 -8.33 5.67 16.33
C PRO A 82 -6.96 6.33 16.44
N ILE A 83 -6.46 6.53 17.66
CA ILE A 83 -5.24 7.30 17.92
C ILE A 83 -3.99 6.63 17.32
N PRO A 84 -3.65 5.37 17.69
CA PRO A 84 -2.50 4.69 17.11
C PRO A 84 -2.71 4.39 15.62
N THR A 85 -3.94 4.13 15.17
CA THR A 85 -4.22 3.88 13.74
C THR A 85 -3.90 5.10 12.89
N MET A 86 -4.38 6.28 13.28
CA MET A 86 -4.09 7.53 12.57
C MET A 86 -2.63 7.94 12.70
N GLY A 87 -1.97 7.63 13.83
CA GLY A 87 -0.54 7.81 13.99
C GLY A 87 0.26 6.98 12.98
N LYS A 88 -0.04 5.69 12.87
CA LYS A 88 0.57 4.78 11.89
C LYS A 88 0.35 5.23 10.46
N LEU A 89 -0.89 5.60 10.11
CA LEU A 89 -1.19 6.10 8.77
C LEU A 89 -0.38 7.37 8.45
N ARG A 90 -0.27 8.31 9.39
CA ARG A 90 0.50 9.54 9.19
C ARG A 90 1.96 9.26 8.91
N THR A 91 2.58 8.37 9.67
CA THR A 91 3.96 7.91 9.45
C THR A 91 4.09 7.24 8.08
N ALA A 92 3.21 6.27 7.78
CA ALA A 92 3.23 5.55 6.51
C ALA A 92 3.12 6.47 5.28
N LEU A 93 2.26 7.49 5.35
CA LEU A 93 2.13 8.49 4.28
C LEU A 93 3.35 9.44 4.23
N GLY A 94 3.97 9.76 5.36
CA GLY A 94 5.22 10.53 5.42
C GLY A 94 6.39 9.78 4.77
N ASP A 95 6.54 8.50 5.10
CA ASP A 95 7.56 7.63 4.51
C ASP A 95 7.32 7.45 3.00
N ALA A 96 6.05 7.30 2.60
CA ALA A 96 5.67 7.21 1.20
C ALA A 96 6.05 8.49 0.43
N GLU A 97 5.73 9.65 0.98
CA GLU A 97 6.04 10.96 0.38
C GLU A 97 7.57 11.15 0.23
N ALA A 98 8.32 10.88 1.29
CA ALA A 98 9.79 10.95 1.27
C ALA A 98 10.41 10.00 0.23
N PHE A 99 9.83 8.81 0.05
CA PHE A 99 10.24 7.87 -0.98
C PHE A 99 9.94 8.38 -2.39
N VAL A 100 8.69 8.73 -2.69
CA VAL A 100 8.29 9.08 -4.06
C VAL A 100 8.97 10.35 -4.56
N THR A 101 9.24 11.34 -3.69
CA THR A 101 9.98 12.56 -4.05
C THR A 101 11.42 12.29 -4.50
N ARG A 102 12.03 11.20 -4.02
CA ARG A 102 13.39 10.80 -4.40
C ARG A 102 13.44 9.91 -5.64
N MET A 103 12.29 9.37 -6.05
CA MET A 103 12.24 8.41 -7.15
C MET A 103 12.28 9.12 -8.51
N PRO A 104 13.04 8.58 -9.47
CA PRO A 104 13.16 9.20 -10.78
C PRO A 104 11.88 9.02 -11.61
N THR A 105 11.38 10.11 -12.18
CA THR A 105 10.10 10.16 -12.90
C THR A 105 9.99 9.18 -14.09
N HIS A 106 11.09 8.86 -14.76
CA HIS A 106 11.09 7.88 -15.87
C HIS A 106 10.87 6.43 -15.42
N LYS A 107 10.85 6.16 -14.11
CA LYS A 107 10.54 4.85 -13.52
C LYS A 107 9.16 4.78 -12.88
N VAL A 108 8.33 5.82 -13.04
CA VAL A 108 6.96 5.87 -12.51
C VAL A 108 6.17 4.66 -12.98
N GLY A 109 5.41 4.04 -12.07
CA GLY A 109 4.60 2.88 -12.37
C GLY A 109 5.31 1.54 -12.27
N LEU A 110 6.63 1.52 -12.18
CA LEU A 110 7.38 0.27 -12.13
C LEU A 110 7.35 -0.39 -10.74
N LEU A 111 7.22 -1.71 -10.72
CA LEU A 111 7.54 -2.54 -9.57
C LEU A 111 9.02 -2.90 -9.56
N PHE A 112 9.56 -3.02 -8.35
CA PHE A 112 10.95 -3.38 -8.11
C PHE A 112 11.01 -4.71 -7.38
N LEU A 113 11.86 -5.61 -7.88
CA LEU A 113 12.05 -6.93 -7.33
C LEU A 113 13.50 -7.12 -6.89
N GLN A 114 13.65 -7.73 -5.71
CA GLN A 114 14.93 -8.18 -5.19
C GLN A 114 14.81 -9.67 -4.85
N THR A 115 15.64 -10.50 -5.49
CA THR A 115 15.63 -11.97 -5.30
C THR A 115 14.22 -12.56 -5.48
N GLY A 116 13.53 -12.09 -6.51
CA GLY A 116 12.18 -12.53 -6.83
C GLY A 116 11.11 -12.05 -5.86
N LYS A 117 11.37 -11.13 -4.92
CA LYS A 117 10.33 -10.53 -4.04
C LYS A 117 10.09 -9.08 -4.41
N ILE A 118 8.83 -8.66 -4.43
CA ILE A 118 8.47 -7.26 -4.65
C ILE A 118 8.81 -6.47 -3.38
N VAL A 119 9.52 -5.36 -3.56
CA VAL A 119 10.02 -4.52 -2.46
C VAL A 119 9.89 -3.04 -2.81
N GLN A 120 9.87 -2.18 -1.78
CA GLN A 120 10.20 -0.79 -1.98
C GLN A 120 11.72 -0.71 -2.21
N PRO A 121 12.18 -0.22 -3.36
CA PRO A 121 13.61 -0.15 -3.64
C PRO A 121 14.26 0.96 -2.82
N ASP A 122 15.58 0.90 -2.69
CA ASP A 122 16.39 2.05 -2.28
C ASP A 122 16.55 3.00 -3.49
N PRO A 123 16.06 4.27 -3.42
CA PRO A 123 16.22 5.24 -4.50
C PRO A 123 17.67 5.48 -4.94
N ASP A 124 18.65 5.21 -4.07
CA ASP A 124 20.08 5.40 -4.38
C ASP A 124 20.72 4.18 -5.05
N ARG A 125 20.00 3.04 -5.17
CA ARG A 125 20.55 1.76 -5.66
C ARG A 125 19.62 1.04 -6.63
N LEU A 126 18.88 1.80 -7.42
CA LEU A 126 17.79 1.29 -8.25
C LEU A 126 18.24 0.26 -9.30
N GLU A 127 19.49 0.34 -9.76
CA GLU A 127 20.11 -0.60 -10.70
C GLU A 127 20.30 -2.01 -10.15
N SER A 128 20.26 -2.19 -8.83
CA SER A 128 20.34 -3.50 -8.18
C SER A 128 19.03 -4.29 -8.18
N TYR A 129 17.94 -3.66 -8.63
CA TYR A 129 16.61 -4.24 -8.64
C TYR A 129 16.16 -4.60 -10.05
N GLN A 130 15.44 -5.71 -10.18
CA GLN A 130 14.74 -6.02 -11.42
C GLN A 130 13.46 -5.19 -11.49
N THR A 131 13.19 -4.57 -12.63
CA THR A 131 12.00 -3.72 -12.81
C THR A 131 10.94 -4.44 -13.64
N HIS A 132 9.69 -4.36 -13.21
CA HIS A 132 8.55 -4.87 -13.96
C HIS A 132 7.48 -3.78 -14.11
N ALA A 133 7.10 -3.51 -15.35
CA ALA A 133 5.92 -2.70 -15.68
C ALA A 133 4.65 -3.54 -15.51
N GLY A 134 3.56 -2.89 -15.17
CA GLY A 134 2.24 -3.47 -15.09
C GLY A 134 1.64 -3.56 -16.46
N GLN A 135 1.32 -4.77 -16.88
CA GLN A 135 0.66 -4.97 -18.15
C GLN A 135 -0.78 -4.46 -18.07
N PRO A 136 -1.25 -3.61 -19.00
CA PRO A 136 -2.66 -3.28 -19.13
C PRO A 136 -3.45 -4.57 -19.38
N ARG A 137 -4.33 -4.94 -18.43
CA ARG A 137 -5.07 -6.23 -18.37
C ARG A 137 -4.23 -7.50 -18.09
N GLY A 138 -2.93 -7.38 -17.79
CA GLY A 138 -2.10 -8.50 -17.35
C GLY A 138 -1.99 -8.58 -15.82
N GLN A 139 -1.88 -9.79 -15.30
CA GLN A 139 -1.55 -10.03 -13.90
C GLN A 139 -0.08 -9.63 -13.65
N TRP A 140 0.19 -8.98 -12.52
CA TRP A 140 1.57 -8.69 -12.08
C TRP A 140 2.40 -9.98 -12.00
N PRO A 141 3.75 -9.92 -12.00
CA PRO A 141 4.60 -11.11 -11.94
C PRO A 141 4.22 -12.02 -10.77
N THR A 142 3.53 -13.12 -11.07
CA THR A 142 3.16 -14.15 -10.11
C THR A 142 4.14 -15.30 -10.28
N SER A 143 5.21 -15.35 -9.48
CA SER A 143 5.76 -16.66 -9.13
C SER A 143 4.91 -17.21 -7.98
N ALA A 144 4.64 -18.51 -7.97
CA ALA A 144 3.89 -19.16 -6.89
C ALA A 144 4.52 -18.88 -5.51
N ASP A 145 5.84 -18.67 -5.48
CA ASP A 145 6.63 -18.33 -4.30
C ASP A 145 6.35 -16.90 -3.79
N ILE A 146 6.20 -15.92 -4.69
CA ILE A 146 5.85 -14.52 -4.32
C ILE A 146 4.47 -14.48 -3.67
N THR A 147 3.50 -15.12 -4.31
CA THR A 147 2.11 -15.16 -3.84
C THR A 147 2.02 -15.87 -2.50
N SER A 148 2.71 -17.00 -2.33
CA SER A 148 2.71 -17.77 -1.08
C SER A 148 3.38 -17.00 0.07
N ALA A 149 4.55 -16.39 -0.17
CA ALA A 149 5.27 -15.62 0.84
C ALA A 149 4.48 -14.38 1.32
N MET A 150 3.79 -13.69 0.41
CA MET A 150 2.95 -12.54 0.78
C MET A 150 1.65 -12.97 1.46
N LEU A 151 1.01 -14.06 1.01
CA LEU A 151 -0.20 -14.58 1.65
C LEU A 151 0.07 -15.08 3.08
N GLU A 152 1.23 -15.70 3.32
CA GLU A 152 1.64 -16.11 4.66
C GLU A 152 1.82 -14.90 5.59
N ARG A 153 2.41 -13.81 5.09
CA ARG A 153 2.57 -12.57 5.86
C ARG A 153 1.23 -11.90 6.19
N TYR A 154 0.30 -11.86 5.22
CA TYR A 154 -1.06 -11.35 5.42
C TYR A 154 -1.87 -12.22 6.41
N LYS A 155 -1.75 -13.55 6.32
CA LYS A 155 -2.38 -14.47 7.27
C LYS A 155 -1.81 -14.31 8.67
N LYS A 156 -0.50 -14.12 8.81
CA LYS A 156 0.19 -13.98 10.10
C LYS A 156 -0.11 -12.67 10.83
N SER A 157 -0.42 -11.60 10.08
CA SER A 157 -0.87 -10.32 10.65
C SER A 157 -2.35 -10.32 10.99
N SER A 158 -3.18 -11.00 10.20
CA SER A 158 -4.59 -11.23 10.55
C SER A 158 -4.79 -12.28 11.65
N SER A 159 -3.73 -13.05 12.00
CA SER A 159 -3.75 -14.06 13.06
C SER A 159 -2.97 -13.67 14.32
N HIS A 160 -2.57 -12.41 14.52
CA HIS A 160 -1.87 -11.97 15.74
C HIS A 160 -2.82 -11.84 16.94
N GLN A 161 -3.36 -12.98 17.38
CA GLN A 161 -3.94 -13.18 18.70
C GLN A 161 -2.81 -13.34 19.73
N PRO A 162 -2.80 -12.60 20.85
CA PRO A 162 -2.24 -13.16 22.07
C PRO A 162 -3.20 -14.24 22.57
N LYS A 163 -2.69 -15.46 22.79
CA LYS A 163 -3.42 -16.49 23.55
C LYS A 163 -3.64 -15.99 25.00
N PRO A 164 -4.71 -16.46 25.66
CA PRO A 164 -5.17 -15.95 26.95
C PRO A 164 -4.14 -16.12 28.08
#